data_AF-A0A7J9PY00-F1
#
_entry.id   AF-A0A7J9PY00-F1
#
_cell.length_a   1.000
_cell.length_b   1.000
_cell.length_c   1.000
_cell.angle_alpha   90.00
_cell.angle_beta   90.00
_cell.angle_gamma   90.00
#
_symmetry.space_group_name_H-M   'P 1'
#
loop_
_entity.id
_entity.type
_entity.pdbx_description
1 polymer ?
#
loop_
_entity_poly.entity_id
_entity_poly.type
_entity_poly.pdbx_seq_one_letter_code
_entity_poly.pdbx_strand_id
1 'polypeptide(L)'
;IAARKAKEIIRNVEYVVAIETICAAQGIEFHKPLKPGTGVESAYKTIRKYVKKLNNDRVMYPDIEKITGLIRKGEIIKNVEKVVGGLR
;
A
#
# COMPACT_ATOMS: atom_id res chain seq x y z
N ILE A 1 22.70 10.39 18.13
CA ILE A 1 22.79 9.07 17.44
C ILE A 1 21.42 8.40 17.32
N ALA A 2 20.65 8.28 18.42
CA ALA A 2 19.35 7.60 18.43
C ALA A 2 18.35 8.10 17.38
N ALA A 3 18.13 9.42 17.26
CA ALA A 3 17.19 9.98 16.28
C ALA A 3 17.55 9.65 14.81
N ARG A 4 18.84 9.63 14.47
CA ARG A 4 19.30 9.27 13.12
C ARG A 4 19.01 7.80 12.80
N LYS A 5 19.29 6.91 13.77
CA LYS A 5 19.01 5.48 13.63
C LYS A 5 17.51 5.21 13.53
N ALA A 6 16.69 5.89 14.33
CA ALA A 6 15.23 5.80 14.25
C ALA A 6 14.71 6.21 12.86
N LYS A 7 15.21 7.33 12.31
CA LYS A 7 14.84 7.78 10.96
C LYS A 7 15.16 6.73 9.89
N GLU A 8 16.32 6.09 9.98
CA GLU A 8 16.72 5.04 9.05
C GLU A 8 15.84 3.80 9.17
N ILE A 9 15.51 3.38 10.40
CA ILE A 9 14.58 2.26 10.65
C ILE A 9 13.21 2.56 10.06
N ILE A 10 12.66 3.76 10.29
CA ILE A 10 11.35 4.17 9.73
C ILE A 10 11.39 4.08 8.21
N ARG A 11 12.45 4.61 7.56
CA ARG A 11 12.62 4.50 6.12
C ARG A 11 12.55 3.05 5.65
N ASN A 12 13.24 2.13 6.32
CA ASN A 12 13.23 0.71 5.94
C ASN A 12 11.84 0.07 6.13
N VAL A 13 11.15 0.41 7.22
CA VAL A 13 9.79 -0.08 7.49
C VAL A 13 8.81 0.41 6.42
N GLU A 14 8.92 1.65 5.96
CA GLU A 14 8.08 2.16 4.86
C GLU A 14 8.21 1.29 3.59
N TYR A 15 9.43 0.84 3.26
CA TYR A 15 9.64 -0.08 2.13
C TYR A 15 9.05 -1.47 2.37
N VAL A 16 9.18 -2.02 3.59
CA VAL A 16 8.58 -3.32 3.94
C VAL A 16 7.06 -3.25 3.81
N VAL A 17 6.43 -2.21 4.38
CA VAL A 17 4.98 -2.01 4.29
C VAL A 17 4.54 -1.77 2.84
N ALA A 18 5.35 -1.10 2.02
CA ALA A 18 5.05 -0.92 0.60
C ALA A 18 5.02 -2.26 -0.16
N ILE A 19 6.00 -3.13 0.08
CA ILE A 19 6.04 -4.47 -0.52
C ILE A 19 4.83 -5.29 -0.08
N GLU A 20 4.53 -5.31 1.21
CA GLU A 20 3.35 -6.00 1.75
C GLU A 20 2.06 -5.50 1.12
N THR A 21 1.92 -4.19 0.96
CA THR A 21 0.75 -3.55 0.34
C THR A 21 0.55 -4.00 -1.11
N ILE A 22 1.63 -4.12 -1.89
CA ILE A 22 1.58 -4.63 -3.27
C ILE A 22 1.15 -6.10 -3.27
N CYS A 23 1.74 -6.92 -2.40
CA CYS A 23 1.40 -8.33 -2.26
C CYS A 23 -0.06 -8.52 -1.85
N ALA A 24 -0.57 -7.74 -0.89
CA ALA A 24 -1.96 -7.78 -0.45
C ALA A 24 -2.92 -7.41 -1.60
N ALA A 25 -2.61 -6.35 -2.35
CA ALA A 25 -3.42 -5.96 -3.52
C ALA A 25 -3.42 -7.05 -4.59
N GLN A 26 -2.31 -7.78 -4.78
CA GLN A 26 -2.26 -8.93 -5.67
C GLN A 26 -3.03 -10.13 -5.11
N GLY A 27 -2.94 -10.40 -3.81
CA GLY A 27 -3.68 -11.45 -3.13
C GLY A 27 -5.20 -11.31 -3.32
N ILE A 28 -5.73 -10.07 -3.24
CA ILE A 28 -7.13 -9.77 -3.53
C ILE A 28 -7.53 -10.20 -4.95
N GLU A 29 -6.63 -10.05 -5.94
CA GLU A 29 -6.91 -10.49 -7.32
C GLU A 29 -7.08 -12.00 -7.42
N PHE A 30 -6.28 -12.75 -6.68
CA PHE A 30 -6.29 -14.21 -6.69
C PHE A 30 -7.52 -14.79 -5.98
N HIS A 31 -8.14 -14.03 -5.08
CA HIS A 31 -9.35 -14.44 -4.36
C HIS A 31 -10.66 -14.06 -5.09
N LYS A 32 -10.60 -13.37 -6.24
CA LYS A 32 -11.80 -13.04 -7.00
C LYS A 32 -12.59 -14.33 -7.35
N PRO A 33 -13.94 -14.31 -7.25
CA PRO A 33 -14.82 -13.15 -7.11
C PRO A 33 -15.09 -12.67 -5.67
N LEU A 34 -14.40 -13.21 -4.66
CA LEU A 34 -14.55 -12.75 -3.27
C LEU A 34 -14.28 -11.25 -3.17
N LYS A 35 -15.18 -10.53 -2.50
CA LYS A 35 -15.08 -9.08 -2.31
C LYS A 35 -14.49 -8.76 -0.94
N PRO A 36 -13.48 -7.88 -0.86
CA PRO A 36 -13.00 -7.39 0.42
C PRO A 36 -14.02 -6.46 1.09
N GLY A 37 -13.89 -6.23 2.39
CA GLY A 37 -14.69 -5.23 3.10
C GLY A 37 -14.42 -3.80 2.62
N THR A 38 -15.34 -2.86 2.91
CA THR A 38 -15.36 -1.49 2.35
C THR A 38 -14.03 -0.74 2.46
N GLY A 39 -13.38 -0.75 3.63
CA GLY A 39 -12.09 -0.08 3.83
C GLY A 39 -10.98 -0.70 2.98
N VAL A 40 -10.90 -2.03 2.95
CA VAL A 40 -9.91 -2.77 2.15
C VAL A 40 -10.17 -2.56 0.66
N GLU A 41 -11.42 -2.51 0.22
CA GLU A 41 -11.77 -2.21 -1.17
C GLU A 41 -11.31 -0.80 -1.58
N SER A 42 -11.49 0.20 -0.71
CA SER A 42 -11.00 1.57 -0.96
C SER A 42 -9.47 1.64 -1.04
N ALA A 43 -8.77 0.94 -0.14
CA ALA A 43 -7.31 0.83 -0.17
C ALA A 43 -6.84 0.16 -1.47
N TYR A 44 -7.40 -1.00 -1.81
CA TYR A 44 -7.11 -1.74 -3.03
C TYR A 44 -7.33 -0.89 -4.30
N LYS A 45 -8.46 -0.16 -4.38
CA LYS A 45 -8.74 0.75 -5.50
C LYS A 45 -7.70 1.87 -5.59
N THR A 46 -7.29 2.43 -4.45
CA THR A 46 -6.23 3.45 -4.42
C THR A 46 -4.92 2.89 -4.94
N ILE A 47 -4.48 1.73 -4.45
CA ILE A 47 -3.24 1.06 -4.86
C ILE A 47 -3.24 0.77 -6.37
N ARG A 48 -4.35 0.23 -6.91
CA ARG A 48 -4.48 -0.14 -8.32
C ARG A 48 -4.49 1.03 -9.30
N LYS A 49 -4.69 2.27 -8.84
CA LYS A 49 -4.46 3.48 -9.66
C LYS A 49 -2.98 3.69 -9.99
N TYR A 50 -2.08 3.26 -9.09
CA TYR A 50 -0.64 3.52 -9.22
C TYR A 50 0.17 2.29 -9.62
N VAL A 51 -0.27 1.10 -9.19
CA VAL A 51 0.42 -0.17 -9.44
C VAL A 51 -0.53 -1.16 -10.10
N LYS A 52 -0.23 -1.49 -11.36
CA LYS A 52 -1.01 -2.45 -12.16
C LYS A 52 -0.91 -3.86 -11.55
N LYS A 53 -1.90 -4.72 -11.82
CA LYS A 53 -1.81 -6.16 -11.50
C LYS A 53 -0.52 -6.75 -12.07
N LEU A 54 0.13 -7.63 -11.32
CA LEU A 54 1.26 -8.40 -11.82
C LEU A 54 0.69 -9.60 -12.60
N ASN A 55 0.84 -9.58 -13.92
CA ASN A 55 0.42 -10.65 -14.82
C ASN A 55 1.61 -11.52 -15.27
N ASN A 56 2.75 -10.87 -15.48
CA ASN A 56 4.04 -11.48 -15.76
C ASN A 56 5.09 -10.75 -14.92
N ASP A 57 6.27 -11.34 -14.80
CA ASP A 57 7.40 -10.72 -14.12
C ASP A 57 7.75 -9.36 -14.74
N ARG A 58 8.05 -8.41 -13.87
CA ARG A 58 8.53 -7.08 -14.23
C ARG A 58 9.41 -6.52 -13.13
N VAL A 59 10.13 -5.45 -13.46
CA VAL A 59 10.91 -4.71 -12.47
C VAL A 59 9.98 -4.10 -11.42
N MET A 60 10.16 -4.50 -10.16
CA MET A 60 9.27 -4.12 -9.05
C MET A 60 9.66 -2.81 -8.36
N TYR A 61 10.93 -2.41 -8.42
CA TYR A 61 11.43 -1.19 -7.74
C TYR A 61 10.58 0.07 -8.02
N PRO A 62 10.16 0.37 -9.28
CA PRO A 62 9.30 1.51 -9.55
C PRO A 62 7.92 1.44 -8.86
N ASP A 63 7.36 0.24 -8.71
CA ASP A 63 6.08 0.04 -8.04
C ASP A 63 6.23 0.18 -6.52
N ILE A 64 7.32 -0.34 -5.95
CA ILE A 64 7.66 -0.17 -4.54
C ILE A 64 7.81 1.32 -4.21
N GLU A 65 8.59 2.07 -5.00
CA GLU A 65 8.78 3.51 -4.78
C GLU A 65 7.46 4.31 -4.85
N LYS A 66 6.57 3.98 -5.79
CA LYS A 66 5.24 4.60 -5.86
C LYS A 66 4.46 4.37 -4.58
N ILE A 67 4.38 3.13 -4.10
CA ILE A 67 3.61 2.79 -2.90
C ILE A 67 4.24 3.39 -1.63
N THR A 68 5.56 3.35 -1.50
CA THR A 68 6.29 4.08 -0.44
C THR A 68 5.92 5.57 -0.44
N GLY A 69 5.84 6.18 -1.63
CA GLY A 69 5.37 7.56 -1.79
C GLY A 69 3.93 7.79 -1.33
N LEU A 70 3.01 6.85 -1.60
CA LEU A 70 1.62 6.93 -1.13
C LEU A 70 1.51 6.82 0.40
N ILE A 71 2.30 5.91 0.99
CA ILE A 71 2.38 5.72 2.45
C ILE A 71 2.82 7.03 3.10
N ARG A 72 3.92 7.64 2.63
CA ARG A 72 4.44 8.92 3.15
C ARG A 72 3.43 10.07 3.03
N LYS A 73 2.64 10.10 1.95
CA LYS A 73 1.58 11.10 1.73
C LYS A 73 0.32 10.84 2.55
N GLY A 74 0.19 9.65 3.15
CA GLY A 74 -1.01 9.19 3.84
C GLY A 74 -2.21 9.01 2.90
N GLU A 75 -1.99 8.89 1.59
CA GLU A 75 -3.08 8.90 0.61
C GLU A 75 -4.01 7.68 0.75
N ILE A 76 -3.43 6.52 1.06
CA ILE A 76 -4.19 5.28 1.29
C ILE A 76 -5.13 5.47 2.48
N ILE A 77 -4.60 5.90 3.63
CA ILE A 77 -5.39 6.15 4.85
C ILE A 77 -6.47 7.20 4.59
N LYS A 78 -6.13 8.34 3.99
CA LYS A 78 -7.10 9.41 3.67
C LYS A 78 -8.27 8.91 2.84
N ASN A 79 -8.03 8.01 1.87
CA ASN A 79 -9.11 7.46 1.04
C ASN A 79 -9.92 6.37 1.76
N VAL A 80 -9.31 5.63 2.68
CA VAL A 80 -10.02 4.67 3.53
C VAL A 80 -10.90 5.41 4.54
N GLU A 81 -10.38 6.40 5.25
CA GLU A 81 -11.12 7.16 6.26
C GLU A 81 -12.33 7.91 5.69
N LYS A 82 -12.27 8.34 4.43
CA LYS A 82 -13.44 8.91 3.72
C LYS A 82 -14.62 7.94 3.62
N VAL A 83 -14.38 6.62 3.63
CA VAL A 83 -15.43 5.61 3.47
C VAL A 83 -15.79 4.87 4.76
N VAL A 84 -14.87 4.75 5.73
CA VAL A 84 -15.14 4.06 7.02
C VAL A 84 -15.16 4.98 8.24
N GLY A 85 -14.89 6.27 8.07
CA GLY A 85 -14.67 7.21 9.17
C GLY A 85 -13.21 7.26 9.60
N GLY A 86 -12.82 8.36 10.26
CA GLY A 86 -11.47 8.55 10.79
C GLY A 86 -11.19 7.70 12.03
N LEU A 87 -9.91 7.41 12.26
CA LEU A 87 -9.46 6.82 13.53
C LEU A 87 -9.73 7.84 14.66
N ARG A 88 -10.53 7.44 15.66
CA ARG A 88 -10.77 8.19 16.90
C ARG A 88 -9.81 7.76 17.98
#